data_AF-A0AAU5SFV6-F1
#
_entry.id   AF-A0AAU5SFV6-F1
#
_cell.length_a   1.000
_cell.length_b   1.000
_cell.length_c   1.000
_cell.angle_alpha   90.00
_cell.angle_beta   90.00
_cell.angle_gamma   90.00
#
_symmetry.space_group_name_H-M   'P 1'
#
loop_
_entity.id
_entity.type
_entity.pdbx_description
1 polymer ?
#
loop_
_entity_poly.entity_id
_entity_poly.type
_entity_poly.pdbx_seq_one_letter_code
_entity_poly.pdbx_strand_id
1 'polypeptide(L)'
;MAPTYAVTGATGHLGGRIARRLAAAGIWQTLLARTPARVPDLPGATAVPGDYSDHDALVRALRDTDRVLMVSASETPDRLQRHRTFIDAATQVGVAHLAYISFYGAAPDATFTLARDHWHTEQHIRASGLPFTFLRDNLYADFMPALVGEDGVIRGPAGDGRAAVVAQDDIADAAVAVLRDPGPHAGRAYELTGPQALTLTDVAATIAAASGRPVSYHPETVEEAYASRAPYGAPEWQLDAWVSTYTAIADGSLAQVTTAINDLTGHPATPLQQVLQSEPGPAVRP
;
A
#
# COMPACT_ATOMS: atom_id res chain seq x y z
N MET A 1 -21.81 -11.30 19.77
CA MET A 1 -21.80 -11.65 18.33
C MET A 1 -20.36 -11.64 17.86
N ALA A 2 -20.03 -12.41 16.81
CA ALA A 2 -18.71 -12.29 16.19
C ALA A 2 -18.61 -10.90 15.50
N PRO A 3 -17.43 -10.25 15.50
CA PRO A 3 -17.27 -8.95 14.87
C PRO A 3 -17.49 -9.01 13.36
N THR A 4 -18.07 -7.96 12.78
CA THR A 4 -18.25 -7.80 11.34
C THR A 4 -17.11 -6.98 10.73
N TYR A 5 -16.72 -7.32 9.50
CA TYR A 5 -15.56 -6.71 8.84
C TYR A 5 -15.95 -6.04 7.54
N ALA A 6 -15.29 -4.94 7.19
CA ALA A 6 -15.34 -4.40 5.84
C ALA A 6 -13.93 -4.13 5.30
N VAL A 7 -13.75 -4.37 4.01
CA VAL A 7 -12.47 -4.20 3.32
C VAL A 7 -12.69 -3.40 2.04
N THR A 8 -11.94 -2.31 1.90
CA THR A 8 -11.85 -1.59 0.61
C THR A 8 -10.72 -2.14 -0.25
N GLY A 9 -10.74 -1.83 -1.55
CA GLY A 9 -9.64 -2.18 -2.44
C GLY A 9 -9.50 -3.68 -2.73
N ALA A 10 -10.54 -4.47 -2.49
CA ALA A 10 -10.53 -5.93 -2.65
C ALA A 10 -10.26 -6.42 -4.09
N THR A 11 -10.42 -5.55 -5.09
CA THR A 11 -10.07 -5.83 -6.50
C THR A 11 -8.60 -5.54 -6.83
N GLY A 12 -7.85 -4.90 -5.91
CA GLY A 12 -6.43 -4.60 -6.08
C GLY A 12 -5.53 -5.71 -5.50
N HIS A 13 -4.23 -5.61 -5.75
CA HIS A 13 -3.26 -6.62 -5.33
C HIS A 13 -3.23 -6.82 -3.81
N LEU A 14 -2.99 -5.75 -3.03
CA LEU A 14 -2.93 -5.82 -1.57
C LEU A 14 -4.30 -6.12 -0.93
N GLY A 15 -5.33 -5.33 -1.26
CA GLY A 15 -6.66 -5.52 -0.66
C GLY A 15 -7.26 -6.91 -0.96
N GLY A 16 -7.03 -7.43 -2.17
CA GLY A 16 -7.43 -8.79 -2.54
C GLY A 16 -6.64 -9.89 -1.82
N ARG A 17 -5.35 -9.68 -1.54
CA ARG A 17 -4.54 -10.57 -0.68
C ARG A 17 -5.11 -10.61 0.76
N ILE A 18 -5.49 -9.46 1.31
CA ILE A 18 -6.06 -9.36 2.67
C ILE A 18 -7.44 -10.01 2.74
N ALA A 19 -8.34 -9.69 1.79
CA ALA A 19 -9.68 -10.27 1.74
C ALA A 19 -9.63 -11.81 1.65
N ARG A 20 -8.75 -12.38 0.83
CA ARG A 20 -8.54 -13.83 0.73
C ARG A 20 -8.11 -14.46 2.06
N ARG A 21 -7.18 -13.82 2.78
CA ARG A 21 -6.70 -14.31 4.08
C ARG A 21 -7.79 -14.25 5.16
N LEU A 22 -8.59 -13.19 5.19
CA LEU A 22 -9.74 -13.10 6.10
C LEU A 22 -10.77 -14.21 5.80
N ALA A 23 -11.10 -14.43 4.52
CA ALA A 23 -12.00 -15.51 4.10
C ALA A 23 -11.46 -16.90 4.49
N ALA A 24 -10.16 -17.16 4.28
CA ALA A 24 -9.50 -18.40 4.67
C ALA A 24 -9.51 -18.63 6.19
N ALA A 25 -9.52 -17.55 6.99
CA ALA A 25 -9.68 -17.60 8.44
C ALA A 25 -11.15 -17.76 8.90
N GLY A 26 -12.10 -17.92 7.97
CA GLY A 26 -13.53 -18.05 8.25
C GLY A 26 -14.20 -16.74 8.67
N ILE A 27 -13.58 -15.59 8.40
CA ILE A 27 -14.08 -14.27 8.78
C ILE A 27 -15.04 -13.76 7.72
N TRP A 28 -16.24 -13.39 8.16
CA TRP A 28 -17.25 -12.81 7.29
C TRP A 28 -16.96 -11.33 7.06
N GLN A 29 -17.06 -10.89 5.80
CA GLN A 29 -16.64 -9.54 5.42
C GLN A 29 -17.49 -8.93 4.30
N THR A 30 -17.66 -7.62 4.36
CA THR A 30 -18.20 -6.80 3.28
C THR A 30 -17.05 -6.24 2.45
N LEU A 31 -17.03 -6.52 1.16
CA LEU A 31 -16.00 -6.04 0.22
C LEU A 31 -16.54 -4.84 -0.54
N LEU A 32 -16.02 -3.65 -0.22
CA LEU A 32 -16.41 -2.40 -0.86
C LEU A 32 -15.60 -2.23 -2.14
N ALA A 33 -16.31 -2.12 -3.27
CA ALA A 33 -15.70 -1.87 -4.56
C ALA A 33 -16.55 -0.94 -5.42
N ARG A 34 -15.90 -0.11 -6.23
CA ARG A 34 -16.57 0.71 -7.27
C ARG A 34 -17.36 -0.15 -8.25
N THR A 35 -16.87 -1.35 -8.54
CA THR A 35 -17.51 -2.33 -9.44
C THR A 35 -17.58 -3.68 -8.73
N PRO A 36 -18.65 -3.97 -7.96
CA PRO A 36 -18.77 -5.19 -7.16
C PRO A 36 -18.61 -6.48 -7.98
N ALA A 37 -19.05 -6.49 -9.25
CA ALA A 37 -18.91 -7.63 -10.15
C ALA A 37 -17.44 -8.00 -10.48
N ARG A 38 -16.45 -7.15 -10.15
CA ARG A 38 -15.01 -7.44 -10.30
C ARG A 38 -14.37 -7.99 -9.03
N VAL A 39 -15.09 -8.00 -7.91
CA VAL A 39 -14.59 -8.56 -6.65
C VAL A 39 -14.50 -10.08 -6.81
N PRO A 40 -13.41 -10.72 -6.36
CA PRO A 40 -13.31 -12.18 -6.38
C PRO A 40 -14.43 -12.81 -5.55
N ASP A 41 -14.97 -13.93 -6.04
CA ASP A 41 -15.90 -14.74 -5.26
C ASP A 41 -15.13 -15.44 -4.13
N LEU A 42 -15.38 -15.00 -2.89
CA LEU A 42 -14.69 -15.48 -1.69
C LEU A 42 -15.71 -16.01 -0.68
N PRO A 43 -15.48 -17.20 -0.09
CA PRO A 43 -16.35 -17.71 0.97
C PRO A 43 -16.50 -16.73 2.12
N GLY A 44 -17.74 -16.48 2.55
CA GLY A 44 -18.03 -15.55 3.64
C GLY A 44 -17.86 -14.07 3.28
N ALA A 45 -17.69 -13.72 1.99
CA ALA A 45 -17.60 -12.34 1.55
C ALA A 45 -18.84 -11.88 0.76
N THR A 46 -19.29 -10.65 1.00
CA THR A 46 -20.34 -10.00 0.21
C THR A 46 -19.78 -8.75 -0.45
N ALA A 47 -19.81 -8.68 -1.77
CA ALA A 47 -19.39 -7.49 -2.52
C ALA A 47 -20.51 -6.44 -2.57
N VAL A 48 -20.21 -5.19 -2.23
CA VAL A 48 -21.17 -4.08 -2.28
C VAL A 48 -20.56 -2.83 -2.95
N PRO A 49 -21.38 -1.95 -3.56
CA PRO A 49 -20.89 -0.67 -4.05
C PRO A 49 -20.27 0.16 -2.94
N GLY A 50 -19.08 0.68 -3.18
CA GLY A 50 -18.40 1.61 -2.28
C GLY A 50 -17.39 2.43 -3.07
N ASP A 51 -17.82 3.60 -3.57
CA ASP A 51 -16.91 4.60 -4.13
C ASP A 51 -16.52 5.57 -3.03
N TYR A 52 -15.23 5.89 -2.95
CA TYR A 52 -14.70 6.87 -2.03
C TYR A 52 -15.29 8.27 -2.21
N SER A 53 -15.89 8.58 -3.37
CA SER A 53 -16.57 9.86 -3.60
C SER A 53 -18.05 9.89 -3.18
N ASP A 54 -18.67 8.74 -2.90
CA ASP A 54 -20.10 8.64 -2.58
C ASP A 54 -20.31 8.37 -1.08
N HIS A 55 -20.40 9.45 -0.31
CA HIS A 55 -20.58 9.40 1.14
C HIS A 55 -21.77 8.52 1.57
N ASP A 56 -22.93 8.66 0.91
CA ASP A 56 -24.13 7.94 1.30
C ASP A 56 -24.04 6.46 0.97
N ALA A 57 -23.39 6.09 -0.14
CA ALA A 57 -23.07 4.69 -0.43
C ALA A 57 -22.13 4.10 0.62
N LEU A 58 -21.11 4.86 1.06
CA LEU A 58 -20.20 4.41 2.11
C LEU A 58 -20.91 4.23 3.45
N VAL A 59 -21.78 5.16 3.86
CA VAL A 59 -22.59 5.01 5.09
C VAL A 59 -23.48 3.77 5.02
N ARG A 60 -24.08 3.46 3.86
CA ARG A 60 -24.87 2.24 3.69
C ARG A 60 -24.00 0.99 3.76
N ALA A 61 -22.84 1.00 3.12
CA ALA A 61 -21.93 -0.14 3.04
C ALA A 61 -21.24 -0.47 4.37
N LEU A 62 -20.95 0.55 5.19
CA LEU A 62 -20.28 0.42 6.48
C LEU A 62 -21.24 0.23 7.66
N ARG A 63 -22.55 0.32 7.43
CA ARG A 63 -23.55 0.11 8.48
C ARG A 63 -23.35 -1.26 9.14
N ASP A 64 -23.44 -1.30 10.47
CA ASP A 64 -23.27 -2.49 11.28
C ASP A 64 -21.90 -3.19 11.11
N THR A 65 -20.88 -2.43 10.67
CA THR A 65 -19.49 -2.91 10.57
C THR A 65 -18.68 -2.54 11.81
N ASP A 66 -18.08 -3.53 12.47
CA ASP A 66 -17.21 -3.31 13.63
C ASP A 66 -15.79 -2.90 13.22
N ARG A 67 -15.19 -3.62 12.25
CA ARG A 67 -13.76 -3.50 11.92
C ARG A 67 -13.56 -3.23 10.44
N VAL A 68 -12.90 -2.12 10.12
CA VAL A 68 -12.72 -1.68 8.74
C VAL A 68 -11.25 -1.67 8.38
N LEU A 69 -10.92 -2.27 7.23
CA LEU A 69 -9.68 -2.00 6.52
C LEU A 69 -9.93 -0.97 5.43
N MET A 70 -9.23 0.16 5.52
CA MET A 70 -9.15 1.16 4.47
C MET A 70 -7.81 1.03 3.75
N VAL A 71 -7.84 0.42 2.56
CA VAL A 71 -6.74 0.53 1.59
C VAL A 71 -6.83 1.90 0.93
N SER A 72 -5.74 2.65 0.89
CA SER A 72 -5.76 4.01 0.32
C SER A 72 -6.32 4.05 -1.11
N ALA A 73 -7.01 5.14 -1.44
CA ALA A 73 -7.57 5.35 -2.77
C ALA A 73 -6.44 5.55 -3.81
N SER A 74 -6.78 5.30 -5.08
CA SER A 74 -5.88 5.49 -6.22
C SER A 74 -5.32 6.90 -6.29
N GLU A 75 -4.16 7.04 -6.92
CA GLU A 75 -3.52 8.32 -7.20
C GLU A 75 -4.39 9.16 -8.13
N THR A 76 -5.09 10.14 -7.55
CA THR A 76 -5.92 11.11 -8.27
C THR A 76 -5.82 12.47 -7.57
N PRO A 77 -6.08 13.60 -8.25
CA PRO A 77 -6.01 14.93 -7.64
C PRO A 77 -6.95 15.10 -6.44
N ASP A 78 -8.05 14.37 -6.42
CA ASP A 78 -9.07 14.39 -5.37
C ASP A 78 -8.88 13.30 -4.30
N ARG A 79 -7.73 12.59 -4.30
CA ARG A 79 -7.45 11.47 -3.39
C ARG A 79 -7.65 11.79 -1.92
N LEU A 80 -7.14 12.93 -1.45
CA LEU A 80 -7.32 13.33 -0.05
C LEU A 80 -8.79 13.58 0.29
N GLN A 81 -9.56 14.18 -0.63
CA GLN A 81 -11.00 14.39 -0.42
C GLN A 81 -11.75 13.05 -0.37
N ARG A 82 -11.42 12.11 -1.25
CA ARG A 82 -11.91 10.74 -1.25
C ARG A 82 -11.67 10.03 0.09
N HIS A 83 -10.46 10.17 0.65
CA HIS A 83 -10.15 9.62 1.96
C HIS A 83 -11.00 10.23 3.07
N ARG A 84 -11.13 11.56 3.10
CA ARG A 84 -11.97 12.26 4.09
C ARG A 84 -13.41 11.79 4.04
N THR A 85 -14.00 11.73 2.85
CA THR A 85 -15.37 11.25 2.64
C THR A 85 -15.58 9.84 3.20
N PHE A 86 -14.61 8.94 3.05
CA PHE A 86 -14.70 7.60 3.65
C PHE A 86 -14.59 7.61 5.17
N ILE A 87 -13.65 8.38 5.72
CA ILE A 87 -13.44 8.47 7.16
C ILE A 87 -14.66 9.11 7.83
N ASP A 88 -15.26 10.12 7.21
CA ASP A 88 -16.47 10.78 7.70
C ASP A 88 -17.65 9.80 7.73
N ALA A 89 -17.83 8.99 6.67
CA ALA A 89 -18.84 7.94 6.63
C ALA A 89 -18.62 6.86 7.71
N ALA A 90 -17.37 6.41 7.89
CA ALA A 90 -17.00 5.44 8.93
C ALA A 90 -17.23 6.00 10.35
N THR A 91 -16.97 7.29 10.54
CA THR A 91 -17.20 8.01 11.81
C THR A 91 -18.69 8.12 12.09
N GLN A 92 -19.50 8.48 11.08
CA GLN A 92 -20.94 8.61 11.22
C GLN A 92 -21.63 7.31 11.66
N VAL A 93 -21.19 6.16 11.14
CA VAL A 93 -21.77 4.86 11.52
C VAL A 93 -21.15 4.27 12.79
N GLY A 94 -20.12 4.90 13.35
CA GLY A 94 -19.50 4.50 14.61
C GLY A 94 -18.69 3.21 14.50
N VAL A 95 -17.89 3.04 13.44
CA VAL A 95 -16.97 1.91 13.28
C VAL A 95 -16.11 1.74 14.55
N ALA A 96 -16.04 0.52 15.09
CA ALA A 96 -15.33 0.26 16.34
C ALA A 96 -13.80 0.23 16.18
N HIS A 97 -13.29 -0.08 14.99
CA HIS A 97 -11.86 0.05 14.67
C HIS A 97 -11.58 0.26 13.17
N LEU A 98 -10.72 1.22 12.85
CA LEU A 98 -10.23 1.49 11.49
C LEU A 98 -8.73 1.18 11.35
N ALA A 99 -8.38 0.13 10.60
CA ALA A 99 -7.02 -0.10 10.13
C ALA A 99 -6.82 0.59 8.79
N TYR A 100 -5.85 1.50 8.69
CA TYR A 100 -5.54 2.25 7.46
C TYR A 100 -4.18 1.85 6.90
N ILE A 101 -4.16 1.48 5.62
CA ILE A 101 -2.91 1.32 4.86
C ILE A 101 -2.40 2.72 4.50
N SER A 102 -1.50 3.20 5.34
CA SER A 102 -0.77 4.45 5.20
C SER A 102 0.57 4.19 4.51
N PHE A 103 1.45 5.19 4.43
CA PHE A 103 2.77 5.05 3.82
C PHE A 103 3.90 5.35 4.80
N TYR A 104 5.04 4.68 4.60
CA TYR A 104 6.24 4.81 5.40
C TYR A 104 6.70 6.27 5.49
N GLY A 105 6.99 6.74 6.71
CA GLY A 105 7.50 8.10 6.91
C GLY A 105 6.49 9.21 6.58
N ALA A 106 5.18 8.91 6.58
CA ALA A 106 4.13 9.92 6.42
C ALA A 106 4.34 11.12 7.37
N ALA A 107 4.66 12.27 6.78
CA ALA A 107 4.97 13.53 7.43
C ALA A 107 4.51 14.71 6.55
N PRO A 108 4.23 15.90 7.12
CA PRO A 108 3.75 17.05 6.33
C PRO A 108 4.81 17.58 5.35
N ASP A 109 6.08 17.35 5.68
CA ASP A 109 7.28 17.77 4.94
C ASP A 109 8.01 16.60 4.26
N ALA A 110 7.38 15.42 4.17
CA ALA A 110 7.97 14.25 3.53
C ALA A 110 8.42 14.55 2.08
N THR A 111 9.57 14.03 1.66
CA THR A 111 10.08 14.24 0.29
C THR A 111 9.14 13.64 -0.76
N PHE A 112 8.67 12.41 -0.55
CA PHE A 112 7.67 11.79 -1.41
C PHE A 112 6.31 12.47 -1.24
N THR A 113 5.77 13.04 -2.31
CA THR A 113 4.57 13.88 -2.24
C THR A 113 3.34 13.13 -1.73
N LEU A 114 3.14 11.85 -2.12
CA LEU A 114 1.99 11.09 -1.64
C LEU A 114 2.10 10.66 -0.17
N ALA A 115 3.31 10.62 0.41
CA ALA A 115 3.47 10.45 1.86
C ALA A 115 2.85 11.62 2.65
N ARG A 116 2.79 12.82 2.05
CA ARG A 116 2.09 13.98 2.63
C ARG A 116 0.57 13.79 2.63
N ASP A 117 0.01 13.25 1.55
CA ASP A 117 -1.42 12.87 1.51
C ASP A 117 -1.77 11.84 2.59
N HIS A 118 -0.90 10.84 2.77
CA HIS A 118 -1.04 9.85 3.82
C HIS A 118 -1.00 10.51 5.20
N TRP A 119 -0.08 11.44 5.45
CA TRP A 119 -0.05 12.22 6.68
C TRP A 119 -1.36 12.98 6.91
N HIS A 120 -1.86 13.72 5.92
CA HIS A 120 -3.13 14.44 6.04
C HIS A 120 -4.32 13.50 6.29
N THR A 121 -4.29 12.30 5.72
CA THR A 121 -5.29 11.26 5.96
C THR A 121 -5.23 10.76 7.40
N GLU A 122 -4.02 10.47 7.91
CA GLU A 122 -3.81 10.07 9.29
C GLU A 122 -4.29 11.15 10.27
N GLN A 123 -4.03 12.43 9.99
CA GLN A 123 -4.51 13.52 10.85
C GLN A 123 -6.03 13.61 10.86
N HIS A 124 -6.69 13.37 9.72
CA HIS A 124 -8.15 13.31 9.65
C HIS A 124 -8.71 12.14 10.46
N ILE A 125 -8.09 10.96 10.40
CA ILE A 125 -8.47 9.81 11.23
C ILE A 125 -8.29 10.12 12.72
N ARG A 126 -7.17 10.73 13.12
CA ARG A 126 -6.95 11.13 14.53
C ARG A 126 -8.01 12.12 15.02
N ALA A 127 -8.38 13.08 14.17
CA ALA A 127 -9.38 14.09 14.50
C ALA A 127 -10.82 13.52 14.54
N SER A 128 -11.10 12.41 13.86
CA SER A 128 -12.44 11.83 13.82
C SER A 128 -12.85 11.11 15.12
N GLY A 129 -11.87 10.76 15.97
CA GLY A 129 -12.11 10.06 17.23
C GLY A 129 -12.35 8.55 17.08
N LEU A 130 -12.28 8.00 15.86
CA LEU A 130 -12.33 6.55 15.63
C LEU A 130 -11.13 5.87 16.30
N PRO A 131 -11.30 4.72 16.97
CA PRO A 131 -10.16 3.86 17.29
C PRO A 131 -9.50 3.39 16.00
N PHE A 132 -8.19 3.54 15.89
CA PHE A 132 -7.47 3.25 14.64
C PHE A 132 -6.16 2.51 14.84
N THR A 133 -5.64 1.95 13.75
CA THR A 133 -4.24 1.53 13.60
C THR A 133 -3.72 1.99 12.24
N PHE A 134 -2.53 2.59 12.20
CA PHE A 134 -1.86 2.91 10.93
C PHE A 134 -0.84 1.84 10.58
N LEU A 135 -0.96 1.31 9.37
CA LEU A 135 -0.05 0.35 8.77
C LEU A 135 0.68 1.10 7.65
N ARG A 136 1.86 1.65 7.95
CA ARG A 136 2.65 2.49 7.05
C ARG A 136 3.57 1.60 6.24
N ASP A 137 3.12 1.19 5.05
CA ASP A 137 3.93 0.35 4.18
C ASP A 137 5.03 1.15 3.48
N ASN A 138 6.21 0.54 3.37
CA ASN A 138 7.25 1.04 2.47
C ASN A 138 6.93 0.58 1.03
N LEU A 139 7.79 0.93 0.06
CA LEU A 139 7.62 0.55 -1.34
C LEU A 139 7.47 -0.97 -1.50
N TYR A 140 6.56 -1.40 -2.39
CA TYR A 140 6.27 -2.82 -2.58
C TYR A 140 7.41 -3.56 -3.29
N ALA A 141 7.93 -4.60 -2.63
CA ALA A 141 8.89 -5.52 -3.22
C ALA A 141 8.32 -6.18 -4.50
N ASP A 142 7.03 -6.53 -4.49
CA ASP A 142 6.27 -7.11 -5.60
C ASP A 142 6.26 -6.20 -6.85
N PHE A 143 6.41 -4.88 -6.67
CA PHE A 143 6.40 -3.92 -7.78
C PHE A 143 7.80 -3.68 -8.38
N MET A 144 8.88 -4.09 -7.71
CA MET A 144 10.25 -3.84 -8.19
C MET A 144 10.52 -4.35 -9.62
N PRO A 145 10.00 -5.51 -10.07
CA PRO A 145 10.15 -5.95 -11.45
C PRO A 145 9.53 -5.01 -12.49
N ALA A 146 8.45 -4.29 -12.14
CA ALA A 146 7.78 -3.36 -13.05
C ALA A 146 8.59 -2.06 -13.27
N LEU A 147 9.65 -1.83 -12.49
CA LEU A 147 10.58 -0.71 -12.72
C LEU A 147 11.59 -0.98 -13.84
N VAL A 148 11.73 -2.24 -14.28
CA VAL A 148 12.66 -2.62 -15.33
C VAL A 148 12.09 -2.21 -16.68
N GLY A 149 12.74 -1.26 -17.36
CA GLY A 149 12.39 -0.87 -18.72
C GLY A 149 12.52 -2.03 -19.71
N GLU A 150 11.94 -1.87 -20.90
CA GLU A 150 12.04 -2.88 -21.97
C GLU A 150 13.48 -3.19 -22.38
N ASP A 151 14.39 -2.23 -22.16
CA ASP A 151 15.84 -2.33 -22.38
C ASP A 151 16.59 -3.02 -21.23
N GLY A 152 15.90 -3.47 -20.19
CA GLY A 152 16.49 -4.09 -19.01
C GLY A 152 17.06 -3.08 -18.00
N VAL A 153 16.74 -1.79 -18.11
CA VAL A 153 17.32 -0.75 -17.24
C VAL A 153 16.25 -0.18 -16.31
N ILE A 154 16.54 -0.20 -15.01
CA ILE A 154 15.81 0.59 -14.01
C ILE A 154 16.35 2.01 -14.06
N ARG A 155 15.45 3.01 -14.15
CA ARG A 155 15.81 4.43 -14.28
C ARG A 155 15.13 5.29 -13.22
N GLY A 156 15.90 6.19 -12.60
CA GLY A 156 15.37 7.21 -11.71
C GLY A 156 16.44 7.87 -10.84
N PRO A 157 16.14 9.01 -10.22
CA PRO A 157 17.11 9.83 -9.49
C PRO A 157 17.26 9.40 -8.02
N ALA A 158 17.46 8.10 -7.79
CA ALA A 158 17.66 7.53 -6.45
C ALA A 158 19.13 7.52 -6.00
N GLY A 159 20.09 7.68 -6.92
CA GLY A 159 21.52 7.58 -6.64
C GLY A 159 21.85 6.29 -5.89
N ASP A 160 22.68 6.40 -4.85
CA ASP A 160 23.02 5.28 -3.94
C ASP A 160 22.11 5.21 -2.70
N GLY A 161 20.98 5.92 -2.75
CA GLY A 161 19.94 5.88 -1.72
C GLY A 161 19.35 4.49 -1.54
N ARG A 162 18.69 4.25 -0.41
CA ARG A 162 18.19 2.92 -0.04
C ARG A 162 16.72 2.94 0.36
N ALA A 163 16.03 1.86 0.02
CA ALA A 163 14.66 1.60 0.46
C ALA A 163 14.55 0.20 1.08
N ALA A 164 13.83 0.10 2.19
CA ALA A 164 13.50 -1.16 2.82
C ALA A 164 12.18 -1.73 2.27
N VAL A 165 12.20 -2.11 0.98
CA VAL A 165 11.03 -2.58 0.23
C VAL A 165 10.35 -3.76 0.91
N VAL A 166 9.02 -3.77 0.99
CA VAL A 166 8.23 -4.73 1.79
C VAL A 166 7.32 -5.57 0.89
N ALA A 167 7.19 -6.87 1.20
CA ALA A 167 6.31 -7.76 0.45
C ALA A 167 4.83 -7.48 0.76
N GLN A 168 3.97 -7.45 -0.27
CA GLN A 168 2.53 -7.26 -0.08
C GLN A 168 1.88 -8.39 0.72
N ASP A 169 2.46 -9.60 0.68
CA ASP A 169 2.03 -10.70 1.53
C ASP A 169 2.28 -10.43 3.01
N ASP A 170 3.45 -9.89 3.37
CA ASP A 170 3.76 -9.52 4.77
C ASP A 170 2.83 -8.41 5.27
N ILE A 171 2.56 -7.39 4.44
CA ILE A 171 1.60 -6.33 4.77
C ILE A 171 0.21 -6.94 4.99
N ALA A 172 -0.18 -7.88 4.13
CA ALA A 172 -1.48 -8.51 4.24
C ALA A 172 -1.62 -9.34 5.53
N ASP A 173 -0.57 -10.06 5.92
CA ASP A 173 -0.52 -10.81 7.17
C ASP A 173 -0.56 -9.87 8.39
N ALA A 174 0.17 -8.75 8.35
CA ALA A 174 0.14 -7.71 9.39
C ALA A 174 -1.26 -7.08 9.53
N ALA A 175 -1.92 -6.75 8.42
CA ALA A 175 -3.27 -6.20 8.42
C ALA A 175 -4.29 -7.17 9.00
N VAL A 176 -4.19 -8.47 8.66
CA VAL A 176 -5.06 -9.51 9.22
C VAL A 176 -4.84 -9.68 10.72
N ALA A 177 -3.58 -9.65 11.19
CA ALA A 177 -3.28 -9.73 12.62
C ALA A 177 -3.95 -8.58 13.39
N VAL A 178 -3.77 -7.33 12.92
CA VAL A 178 -4.38 -6.14 13.51
C VAL A 178 -5.90 -6.19 13.50
N LEU A 179 -6.51 -6.58 12.38
CA LEU A 179 -7.97 -6.68 12.27
C LEU A 179 -8.56 -7.75 13.18
N ARG A 180 -7.83 -8.85 13.46
CA ARG A 180 -8.32 -9.94 14.32
C ARG A 180 -8.28 -9.61 15.80
N ASP A 181 -7.29 -8.83 16.24
CA ASP A 181 -7.17 -8.37 17.62
C ASP A 181 -6.79 -6.88 17.70
N PRO A 182 -7.71 -5.95 17.41
CA PRO A 182 -7.37 -4.52 17.29
C PRO A 182 -7.02 -3.85 18.64
N GLY A 183 -7.33 -4.48 19.77
CA GLY A 183 -7.19 -3.87 21.11
C GLY A 183 -5.77 -3.42 21.43
N PRO A 184 -4.76 -4.31 21.33
CA PRO A 184 -3.35 -3.96 21.54
C PRO A 184 -2.79 -2.93 20.55
N HIS A 185 -3.44 -2.74 19.40
CA HIS A 185 -2.97 -1.90 18.29
C HIS A 185 -3.63 -0.52 18.23
N ALA A 186 -4.66 -0.27 19.04
CA ALA A 186 -5.37 1.01 19.05
C ALA A 186 -4.44 2.20 19.29
N GLY A 187 -4.51 3.18 18.39
CA GLY A 187 -3.70 4.41 18.39
C GLY A 187 -2.26 4.22 17.89
N ARG A 188 -1.85 3.01 17.50
CA ARG A 188 -0.49 2.71 17.03
C ARG A 188 -0.30 3.03 15.56
N ALA A 189 0.95 3.32 15.20
CA ALA A 189 1.43 3.36 13.83
C ALA A 189 2.61 2.40 13.70
N TYR A 190 2.58 1.54 12.68
CA TYR A 190 3.62 0.56 12.40
C TYR A 190 4.25 0.87 11.06
N GLU A 191 5.56 1.09 11.06
CA GLU A 191 6.36 1.23 9.84
C GLU A 191 6.70 -0.17 9.32
N LEU A 192 6.06 -0.60 8.23
CA LEU A 192 6.17 -1.95 7.68
C LEU A 192 7.24 -1.97 6.57
N THR A 193 8.34 -2.67 6.83
CA THR A 193 9.49 -2.73 5.92
C THR A 193 9.89 -4.16 5.62
N GLY A 194 10.59 -4.37 4.51
CA GLY A 194 11.33 -5.62 4.30
C GLY A 194 12.51 -5.75 5.25
N PRO A 195 13.22 -6.90 5.22
CA PRO A 195 14.31 -7.18 6.16
C PRO A 195 15.62 -6.44 5.84
N GLN A 196 15.71 -5.74 4.70
CA GLN A 196 16.95 -5.17 4.17
C GLN A 196 16.69 -3.82 3.52
N ALA A 197 17.62 -2.87 3.71
CA ALA A 197 17.65 -1.61 2.99
C ALA A 197 18.51 -1.74 1.73
N LEU A 198 17.86 -1.68 0.56
CA LEU A 198 18.44 -1.99 -0.75
C LEU A 198 18.60 -0.72 -1.59
N THR A 199 19.72 -0.60 -2.28
CA THR A 199 19.86 0.38 -3.39
C THR A 199 19.12 -0.12 -4.63
N LEU A 200 18.84 0.76 -5.60
CA LEU A 200 18.29 0.30 -6.89
C LEU A 200 19.27 -0.57 -7.68
N THR A 201 20.58 -0.43 -7.43
CA THR A 201 21.60 -1.37 -7.93
C THR A 201 21.43 -2.77 -7.34
N ASP A 202 21.18 -2.88 -6.03
CA ASP A 202 20.92 -4.17 -5.36
C ASP A 202 19.61 -4.80 -5.86
N VAL A 203 18.56 -3.98 -6.06
CA VAL A 203 17.28 -4.41 -6.64
C VAL A 203 17.49 -4.96 -8.05
N ALA A 204 18.19 -4.23 -8.92
CA ALA A 204 18.50 -4.66 -10.28
C ALA A 204 19.27 -5.99 -10.29
N ALA A 205 20.30 -6.13 -9.45
CA ALA A 205 21.06 -7.37 -9.33
C ALA A 205 20.21 -8.55 -8.85
N THR A 206 19.30 -8.31 -7.89
CA THR A 206 18.38 -9.34 -7.38
C THR A 206 17.39 -9.80 -8.44
N ILE A 207 16.83 -8.87 -9.23
CA ILE A 207 15.94 -9.18 -10.36
C ILE A 207 16.70 -9.92 -11.48
N ALA A 208 17.92 -9.50 -11.79
CA ALA A 208 18.75 -10.18 -12.79
C ALA A 208 19.01 -11.64 -12.40
N ALA A 209 19.37 -11.89 -11.14
CA ALA A 209 19.59 -13.23 -10.61
C ALA A 209 18.33 -14.10 -10.63
N ALA A 210 17.17 -13.54 -10.28
CA ALA A 210 15.90 -14.28 -10.25
C ALA A 210 15.35 -14.58 -11.66
N SER A 211 15.48 -13.63 -12.59
CA SER A 211 14.91 -13.75 -13.94
C SER A 211 15.85 -14.38 -14.97
N GLY A 212 17.15 -14.50 -14.68
CA GLY A 212 18.16 -14.97 -15.62
C GLY A 212 18.45 -14.02 -16.79
N ARG A 213 17.95 -12.78 -16.73
CA ARG A 213 18.17 -11.75 -17.76
C ARG A 213 19.05 -10.62 -17.21
N PRO A 214 19.85 -9.94 -18.05
CA PRO A 214 20.58 -8.75 -17.61
C PRO A 214 19.61 -7.66 -17.18
N VAL A 215 19.80 -7.14 -15.96
CA VAL A 215 19.11 -5.96 -15.45
C VAL A 215 20.13 -5.05 -14.78
N SER A 216 20.06 -3.75 -15.03
CA SER A 216 20.94 -2.75 -14.44
C SER A 216 20.15 -1.55 -13.92
N TYR A 217 20.82 -0.73 -13.10
CA TYR A 217 20.28 0.56 -12.66
C TYR A 217 21.09 1.70 -13.30
N HIS A 218 20.39 2.66 -13.88
CA HIS A 218 20.95 3.91 -14.36
C HIS A 218 20.44 5.07 -13.48
N PRO A 219 21.32 5.69 -12.67
CA PRO A 219 20.96 6.85 -11.86
C PRO A 219 20.79 8.08 -12.76
N GLU A 220 19.53 8.45 -13.00
CA GLU A 220 19.19 9.69 -13.71
C GLU A 220 19.43 10.91 -12.81
N THR A 221 19.70 12.07 -13.40
CA THR A 221 19.44 13.34 -12.69
C THR A 221 17.94 13.57 -12.52
N VAL A 222 17.55 14.53 -11.69
CA VAL A 222 16.13 14.90 -11.54
C VAL A 222 15.57 15.38 -12.89
N GLU A 223 16.32 16.20 -13.63
CA GLU A 223 15.93 16.71 -14.94
C GLU A 223 15.76 15.57 -15.96
N GLU A 224 16.69 14.61 -15.99
CA GLU A 224 16.59 13.42 -16.83
C GLU A 224 15.36 12.58 -16.47
N ALA A 225 15.04 12.45 -15.19
CA ALA A 225 13.89 11.69 -14.72
C ALA A 225 12.55 12.29 -15.15
N TYR A 226 12.43 13.62 -15.14
CA TYR A 226 11.27 14.31 -15.72
C TYR A 226 11.23 14.14 -17.24
N ALA A 227 12.38 14.30 -17.91
CA ALA A 227 12.46 14.17 -19.37
C ALA A 227 12.09 12.75 -19.85
N SER A 228 12.53 11.70 -19.16
CA SER A 228 12.24 10.30 -19.51
C SER A 228 10.78 9.91 -19.27
N ARG A 229 10.06 10.63 -18.40
CA ARG A 229 8.64 10.41 -18.09
C ARG A 229 7.67 11.33 -18.84
N ALA A 230 8.16 12.42 -19.43
CA ALA A 230 7.34 13.35 -20.21
C ALA A 230 6.49 12.68 -21.32
N PRO A 231 7.00 11.68 -22.08
CA PRO A 231 6.21 11.01 -23.11
C PRO A 231 4.95 10.27 -22.62
N TYR A 232 4.86 9.96 -21.32
CA TYR A 232 3.67 9.31 -20.76
C TYR A 232 2.44 10.25 -20.71
N GLY A 233 2.63 11.56 -20.91
CA GLY A 233 1.53 12.53 -20.94
C GLY A 233 0.80 12.67 -19.59
N ALA A 234 1.46 12.29 -18.50
CA ALA A 234 0.92 12.40 -17.16
C ALA A 234 0.83 13.88 -16.72
N PRO A 235 -0.18 14.27 -15.93
CA PRO A 235 -0.22 15.58 -15.31
C PRO A 235 0.99 15.85 -14.41
N GLU A 236 1.36 17.12 -14.25
CA GLU A 236 2.55 17.54 -13.48
C GLU A 236 2.59 16.96 -12.05
N TRP A 237 1.48 17.04 -11.30
CA TRP A 237 1.41 16.49 -9.95
C TRP A 237 1.72 14.98 -9.87
N GLN A 238 1.42 14.23 -10.95
CA GLN A 238 1.68 12.81 -11.03
C GLN A 238 3.14 12.53 -11.40
N LEU A 239 3.73 13.33 -12.29
CA LEU A 239 5.16 13.29 -12.55
C LEU A 239 5.97 13.61 -11.28
N ASP A 240 5.54 14.62 -10.52
CA ASP A 240 6.14 14.97 -9.22
C ASP A 240 6.07 13.81 -8.23
N ALA A 241 4.94 13.10 -8.15
CA ALA A 241 4.81 11.91 -7.31
C ALA A 241 5.78 10.80 -7.73
N TRP A 242 5.88 10.52 -9.04
CA TRP A 242 6.78 9.49 -9.55
C TRP A 242 8.25 9.84 -9.32
N VAL A 243 8.67 11.07 -9.62
CA VAL A 243 10.06 11.52 -9.41
C VAL A 243 10.39 11.59 -7.93
N SER A 244 9.49 12.13 -7.10
CA SER A 244 9.74 12.26 -5.65
C SER A 244 9.81 10.93 -4.91
N THR A 245 9.27 9.85 -5.48
CA THR A 245 9.49 8.49 -4.98
C THR A 245 10.98 8.17 -4.96
N TYR A 246 11.71 8.48 -6.04
CA TYR A 246 13.14 8.21 -6.13
C TYR A 246 13.97 9.19 -5.31
N THR A 247 13.60 10.47 -5.25
CA THR A 247 14.36 11.42 -4.42
C THR A 247 14.21 11.14 -2.93
N ALA A 248 13.09 10.54 -2.49
CA ALA A 248 12.93 10.01 -1.13
C ALA A 248 13.76 8.73 -0.87
N ILE A 249 14.09 7.96 -1.92
CA ILE A 249 15.12 6.91 -1.81
C ILE A 249 16.49 7.57 -1.66
N ALA A 250 16.81 8.55 -2.50
CA ALA A 250 18.09 9.24 -2.55
C ALA A 250 18.47 9.93 -1.23
N ASP A 251 17.53 10.59 -0.58
CA ASP A 251 17.76 11.28 0.69
C ASP A 251 17.77 10.35 1.93
N GLY A 252 17.49 9.06 1.73
CA GLY A 252 17.50 8.04 2.77
C GLY A 252 16.22 7.95 3.59
N SER A 253 15.15 8.69 3.26
CA SER A 253 13.88 8.69 3.98
C SER A 253 13.22 7.31 4.06
N LEU A 254 13.56 6.39 3.15
CA LEU A 254 12.96 5.05 3.07
C LEU A 254 13.89 3.91 3.56
N ALA A 255 15.06 4.24 4.11
CA ALA A 255 16.15 3.28 4.31
C ALA A 255 16.10 2.48 5.62
N GLN A 256 15.39 2.95 6.64
CA GLN A 256 15.40 2.27 7.94
C GLN A 256 14.60 0.96 7.88
N VAL A 257 15.17 -0.10 8.46
CA VAL A 257 14.53 -1.42 8.61
C VAL A 257 13.92 -1.52 9.99
N THR A 258 12.71 -2.07 10.10
CA THR A 258 12.00 -2.28 11.36
C THR A 258 11.69 -3.76 11.59
N THR A 259 11.25 -4.09 12.80
CA THR A 259 10.79 -5.43 13.19
C THR A 259 9.27 -5.58 13.08
N ALA A 260 8.55 -4.56 12.58
CA ALA A 260 7.10 -4.48 12.72
C ALA A 260 6.35 -5.66 12.07
N ILE A 261 6.85 -6.20 10.95
CA ILE A 261 6.30 -7.42 10.35
C ILE A 261 6.40 -8.57 11.35
N ASN A 262 7.60 -8.88 11.84
CA ASN A 262 7.82 -9.95 12.81
C ASN A 262 6.98 -9.77 14.08
N ASP A 263 6.90 -8.55 14.60
CA ASP A 263 6.18 -8.26 15.83
C ASP A 263 4.66 -8.43 15.69
N LEU A 264 4.12 -8.20 14.48
CA LEU A 264 2.69 -8.36 14.19
C LEU A 264 2.31 -9.77 13.73
N THR A 265 3.15 -10.42 12.94
CA THR A 265 2.80 -11.67 12.25
C THR A 265 3.45 -12.92 12.86
N GLY A 266 4.49 -12.74 13.68
CA GLY A 266 5.27 -13.84 14.27
C GLY A 266 6.24 -14.53 13.30
N HIS A 267 6.43 -13.98 12.09
CA HIS A 267 7.42 -14.46 11.13
C HIS A 267 8.29 -13.31 10.61
N PRO A 268 9.55 -13.55 10.22
CA PRO A 268 10.40 -12.50 9.66
C PRO A 268 9.79 -11.93 8.37
N ALA A 269 10.14 -10.67 8.08
CA ALA A 269 9.82 -10.05 6.80
C ALA A 269 10.50 -10.80 5.65
N THR A 270 9.78 -10.94 4.54
CA THR A 270 10.19 -11.67 3.35
C THR A 270 11.19 -10.85 2.54
N PRO A 271 12.41 -11.36 2.25
CA PRO A 271 13.39 -10.65 1.44
C PRO A 271 12.96 -10.60 -0.04
N LEU A 272 13.36 -9.55 -0.77
CA LEU A 272 13.03 -9.36 -2.19
C LEU A 272 13.33 -10.60 -3.03
N GLN A 273 14.46 -11.28 -2.80
CA GLN A 273 14.83 -12.50 -3.51
C GLN A 273 13.73 -13.58 -3.43
N GLN A 274 13.11 -13.76 -2.27
CA GLN A 274 12.08 -14.76 -2.06
C GLN A 274 10.74 -14.32 -2.69
N VAL A 275 10.42 -13.03 -2.65
CA VAL A 275 9.25 -12.48 -3.36
C VAL A 275 9.33 -12.83 -4.86
N LEU A 276 10.48 -12.60 -5.47
CA LEU A 276 10.71 -12.86 -6.91
C LEU A 276 10.67 -14.35 -7.29
N GLN A 277 10.89 -15.26 -6.34
CA GLN A 277 10.79 -16.71 -6.57
C GLN A 277 9.35 -17.22 -6.45
N SER A 278 8.51 -16.49 -5.74
CA SER A 278 7.15 -16.92 -5.38
C SER A 278 6.10 -16.51 -6.41
N GLU A 279 6.41 -15.53 -7.26
CA GLU A 279 5.54 -15.09 -8.35
C GLU A 279 6.04 -15.60 -9.72
N PRO A 280 5.22 -16.32 -10.50
CA PRO A 280 5.41 -16.35 -11.94
C PRO A 280 5.20 -14.91 -12.42
N GLY A 281 6.27 -14.25 -12.88
CA GLY A 281 6.24 -12.83 -13.25
C GLY A 281 5.04 -12.49 -14.15
N PRO A 282 4.51 -11.24 -14.08
CA PRO A 282 3.35 -10.87 -14.86
C PRO A 282 3.62 -11.14 -16.34
N ALA A 283 2.73 -11.90 -16.98
CA ALA A 283 2.68 -11.94 -18.43
C ALA A 283 2.43 -10.51 -18.90
N VAL A 284 3.47 -9.89 -19.50
CA VAL A 284 3.34 -8.66 -20.27
C VAL A 284 2.25 -8.93 -21.30
N ARG A 285 1.06 -8.37 -21.10
CA ARG A 285 0.07 -8.32 -22.16
C ARG A 285 0.41 -7.12 -23.04
N PRO A 286 0.42 -7.30 -24.36
CA PRO A 286 0.68 -6.22 -25.32
C PRO A 286 -0.35 -5.09 -25.21
#